data_AF-A0A966WWB9-F1
#
_entry.id   AF-A0A966WWB9-F1
#
_cell.length_a   1.000
_cell.length_b   1.000
_cell.length_c   1.000
_cell.angle_alpha   90.00
_cell.angle_beta   90.00
_cell.angle_gamma   90.00
#
_symmetry.space_group_name_H-M   'P 1'
#
loop_
_entity.id
_entity.type
_entity.pdbx_description
1 polymer ?
#
loop_
_entity_poly.entity_id
_entity_poly.type
_entity_poly.pdbx_seq_one_letter_code
_entity_poly.pdbx_strand_id
1 'polypeptide(L)'
;MRAAHHAQPVSIAALQSFLAKVSNDEALRDRLHAAAGLNDVVALAAEHGHSVDKTAVLREHAKVLSTAEDHELAGINSWGDALMHCFGATDAE
;
A
#
# COMPACT_ATOMS: atom_id res chain seq x y z
N MET A 1 -25.74 -22.55 -12.84
CA MET A 1 -25.41 -21.64 -11.71
C MET A 1 -24.01 -21.10 -11.92
N ARG A 2 -23.88 -19.83 -12.33
CA ARG A 2 -22.58 -19.16 -12.46
C ARG A 2 -22.34 -18.46 -11.12
N ALA A 3 -21.29 -18.85 -10.40
CA ALA A 3 -20.86 -18.14 -9.20
C ALA A 3 -20.52 -16.70 -9.61
N ALA A 4 -21.30 -15.74 -9.13
CA ALA A 4 -20.96 -14.34 -9.23
C ALA A 4 -19.68 -14.13 -8.41
N HIS A 5 -18.54 -14.06 -9.10
CA HIS A 5 -17.35 -13.44 -8.51
C HIS A 5 -17.75 -12.00 -8.24
N HIS A 6 -18.03 -11.68 -6.97
CA HIS A 6 -18.12 -10.30 -6.51
C HIS A 6 -16.75 -9.67 -6.76
N ALA A 7 -16.59 -8.99 -7.89
CA ALA A 7 -15.54 -8.02 -8.07
C ALA A 7 -15.79 -6.93 -7.01
N GLN A 8 -15.07 -7.02 -5.89
CA GLN A 8 -15.10 -5.96 -4.89
C GLN A 8 -14.78 -4.63 -5.59
N PRO A 9 -15.53 -3.55 -5.30
CA PRO A 9 -15.28 -2.26 -5.90
C PRO A 9 -13.85 -1.82 -5.58
N VAL A 10 -13.10 -1.57 -6.64
CA VAL A 10 -11.74 -1.05 -6.56
C VAL A 10 -11.80 0.30 -5.86
N SER A 11 -11.28 0.38 -4.64
CA SER A 11 -11.56 1.52 -3.76
C SER A 11 -10.38 1.90 -2.86
N ILE A 12 -10.32 3.17 -2.50
CA ILE A 12 -9.38 3.69 -1.49
C ILE A 12 -9.59 2.97 -0.14
N ALA A 13 -10.82 2.58 0.17
CA ALA A 13 -11.13 1.78 1.36
C ALA A 13 -10.46 0.39 1.35
N ALA A 14 -10.35 -0.25 0.18
CA ALA A 14 -9.63 -1.51 0.04
C ALA A 14 -8.12 -1.32 0.26
N LEU A 15 -7.56 -0.23 -0.25
CA LEU A 15 -6.17 0.16 -0.01
C LEU A 15 -5.92 0.41 1.49
N GLN A 16 -6.75 1.22 2.15
CA GLN A 16 -6.65 1.50 3.59
C GLN A 16 -6.76 0.21 4.43
N SER A 17 -7.68 -0.69 4.07
CA SER A 17 -7.83 -1.97 4.76
C SER A 17 -6.61 -2.87 4.59
N PHE A 18 -6.04 -2.91 3.38
CA PHE A 18 -4.79 -3.64 3.12
C PHE A 18 -3.64 -3.07 3.96
N LEU A 19 -3.50 -1.75 3.99
CA LEU A 19 -2.43 -1.08 4.74
C LEU A 19 -2.58 -1.23 6.26
N ALA A 20 -3.80 -1.23 6.77
CA ALA A 20 -4.08 -1.56 8.17
C ALA A 20 -3.65 -3.00 8.49
N LYS A 21 -3.81 -3.94 7.55
CA LYS A 21 -3.31 -5.31 7.70
C LYS A 21 -1.78 -5.36 7.69
N VAL A 22 -1.14 -4.69 6.74
CA VAL A 22 0.33 -4.55 6.65
C VAL A 22 0.89 -4.02 7.98
N SER A 23 0.31 -2.97 8.55
CA SER A 23 0.79 -2.36 9.80
C SER A 23 0.79 -3.35 10.99
N ASN A 24 -0.09 -4.35 10.98
CA ASN A 24 -0.22 -5.34 12.06
C ASN A 24 0.47 -6.69 11.74
N ASP A 25 1.19 -6.82 10.63
CA ASP A 25 1.78 -8.08 10.15
C ASP A 25 3.20 -7.83 9.64
N GLU A 26 4.20 -8.12 10.49
CA GLU A 26 5.63 -7.89 10.23
C GLU A 26 6.10 -8.59 8.94
N ALA A 27 5.72 -9.85 8.75
CA ALA A 27 6.08 -10.59 7.55
C ALA A 27 5.46 -9.97 6.29
N LEU A 28 4.28 -9.39 6.41
CA LEU A 28 3.65 -8.65 5.32
C LEU A 28 4.31 -7.27 5.09
N ARG A 29 4.78 -6.59 6.14
CA ARG A 29 5.60 -5.37 6.01
C ARG A 29 6.88 -5.65 5.25
N ASP A 30 7.62 -6.70 5.61
CA ASP A 30 8.86 -7.09 4.93
C ASP A 30 8.64 -7.36 3.44
N ARG A 31 7.53 -8.04 3.10
CA ARG A 31 7.15 -8.30 1.71
C ARG A 31 6.78 -7.02 0.95
N LEU A 32 6.10 -6.09 1.61
CA LEU A 32 5.81 -4.78 1.02
C LEU A 32 7.08 -3.95 0.84
N HIS A 33 8.02 -4.01 1.78
CA HIS A 33 9.32 -3.35 1.71
C HIS A 33 10.15 -3.90 0.53
N ALA A 34 10.12 -5.22 0.33
CA ALA A 34 10.82 -5.88 -0.78
C ALA A 34 10.16 -5.65 -2.16
N ALA A 35 9.02 -4.96 -2.25
CA ALA A 35 8.35 -4.70 -3.52
C ALA A 35 9.22 -3.84 -4.44
N ALA A 36 9.48 -4.32 -5.66
CA ALA A 36 10.30 -3.60 -6.63
C ALA A 36 9.54 -2.44 -7.28
N GLY A 37 8.21 -2.46 -7.20
CA GLY A 37 7.38 -1.33 -7.58
C GLY A 37 5.88 -1.59 -7.41
N LEU A 38 5.10 -0.63 -7.91
CA LEU A 38 3.66 -0.58 -7.68
C LEU A 38 2.85 -1.81 -8.14
N ASN A 39 3.32 -2.53 -9.17
CA ASN A 39 2.64 -3.75 -9.60
C ASN A 39 2.71 -4.85 -8.54
N ASP A 40 3.84 -4.96 -7.83
CA ASP A 40 4.04 -5.96 -6.77
C ASP A 40 3.14 -5.64 -5.57
N VAL A 41 2.92 -4.35 -5.29
CA VAL A 41 2.04 -3.87 -4.22
C VAL A 41 0.58 -4.21 -4.53
N VAL A 42 0.14 -4.00 -5.77
CA VAL A 42 -1.22 -4.37 -6.21
C VAL A 42 -1.40 -5.89 -6.17
N ALA A 43 -0.38 -6.66 -6.59
CA ALA A 43 -0.40 -8.11 -6.49
C ALA A 43 -0.48 -8.59 -5.03
N LEU A 44 0.33 -8.00 -4.15
CA LEU A 44 0.33 -8.30 -2.72
C LEU A 44 -1.03 -7.98 -2.07
N ALA A 45 -1.63 -6.84 -2.40
CA ALA A 45 -2.98 -6.51 -1.94
C ALA A 45 -4.02 -7.53 -2.41
N ALA A 46 -3.94 -7.97 -3.67
CA ALA A 46 -4.84 -8.96 -4.24
C ALA A 46 -4.72 -10.34 -3.58
N GLU A 47 -3.51 -10.78 -3.25
CA GLU A 47 -3.27 -12.02 -2.48
C GLU A 47 -3.96 -12.00 -1.10
N HIS A 48 -4.12 -10.81 -0.53
CA HIS A 48 -4.82 -10.60 0.75
C HIS A 48 -6.31 -10.25 0.57
N GLY A 49 -6.87 -10.42 -0.63
CA GLY A 49 -8.30 -10.22 -0.90
C GLY A 49 -8.70 -8.75 -1.10
N HIS A 50 -7.74 -7.86 -1.35
CA HIS A 50 -7.99 -6.45 -1.62
C HIS A 50 -7.81 -6.15 -3.11
N SER A 51 -8.88 -5.68 -3.76
CA SER A 51 -8.79 -5.15 -5.12
C SER A 51 -8.41 -3.67 -5.07
N VAL A 52 -7.18 -3.35 -5.48
CA VAL A 52 -6.61 -2.00 -5.40
C VAL A 52 -6.35 -1.46 -6.81
N ASP A 53 -6.76 -0.22 -7.07
CA ASP A 53 -6.53 0.44 -8.35
C ASP A 53 -5.16 1.10 -8.34
N LYS A 54 -4.37 0.84 -9.39
CA LYS A 54 -3.03 1.41 -9.53
C LYS A 54 -3.05 2.94 -9.52
N THR A 55 -4.04 3.57 -10.15
CA THR A 55 -4.14 5.03 -10.20
C THR A 55 -4.59 5.62 -8.88
N ALA A 56 -5.41 4.90 -8.10
CA ALA A 56 -5.78 5.30 -6.75
C ALA A 56 -4.58 5.27 -5.81
N VAL A 57 -3.73 4.23 -5.87
CA VAL A 57 -2.48 4.18 -5.08
C VAL A 57 -1.57 5.35 -5.43
N LEU A 58 -1.35 5.62 -6.73
CA LEU A 58 -0.52 6.75 -7.15
C LEU A 58 -1.06 8.10 -6.68
N ARG A 59 -2.37 8.32 -6.75
CA ARG A 59 -2.98 9.58 -6.29
C ARG A 59 -2.88 9.75 -4.79
N GLU A 60 -3.15 8.71 -4.01
CA GLU A 60 -3.05 8.79 -2.55
C GLU A 60 -1.59 8.96 -2.12
N HIS A 61 -0.67 8.23 -2.76
CA HIS A 61 0.76 8.36 -2.54
C HIS A 61 1.26 9.79 -2.85
N ALA A 62 0.90 10.34 -4.01
CA ALA A 62 1.26 11.72 -4.37
C ALA A 62 0.69 12.76 -3.38
N LYS A 63 -0.53 12.53 -2.87
CA LYS A 63 -1.16 13.40 -1.89
C LYS A 63 -0.38 13.40 -0.57
N VAL A 64 0.02 12.23 -0.06
CA VAL A 64 0.78 12.17 1.21
C VAL A 64 2.19 12.74 1.04
N LEU A 65 2.89 12.44 -0.06
CA LEU A 65 4.19 13.04 -0.36
C LEU A 65 4.11 14.57 -0.49
N SER A 66 3.02 15.11 -1.03
CA SER A 66 2.85 16.57 -1.15
C SER A 66 2.72 17.30 0.19
N THR A 67 2.47 16.57 1.28
CA THR A 67 2.30 17.10 2.63
C THR A 67 3.43 16.72 3.59
N ALA A 68 4.36 15.88 3.16
CA ALA A 68 5.50 15.43 3.95
C ALA A 68 6.58 16.53 4.04
N GLU A 69 7.32 16.56 5.15
CA GLU A 69 8.45 17.47 5.29
C GLU A 69 9.67 16.97 4.50
N ASP A 70 10.52 17.90 4.04
CA ASP A 70 11.70 17.58 3.23
C ASP A 70 12.61 16.53 3.87
N HIS A 71 12.73 16.54 5.20
CA HIS A 71 13.57 15.59 5.93
C HIS A 71 12.99 14.16 5.95
N GLU A 72 11.66 14.03 5.92
CA GLU A 72 10.97 12.74 5.82
C GLU A 72 11.10 12.20 4.40
N LEU A 73 10.96 13.07 3.39
CA LEU A 73 11.16 12.72 1.98
C LEU A 73 12.60 12.27 1.70
N ALA A 74 13.59 12.91 2.31
CA ALA A 74 14.99 12.53 2.18
C ALA A 74 15.30 11.13 2.74
N GLY A 75 14.45 10.60 3.63
CA GLY A 75 14.57 9.26 4.19
C GLY A 75 14.04 8.13 3.29
N ILE A 76 13.34 8.46 2.20
CA ILE A 76 12.73 7.48 1.29
C ILE A 76 13.78 6.96 0.30
N ASN A 77 14.20 5.70 0.44
CA ASN A 77 15.23 5.08 -0.41
C ASN A 77 14.66 4.06 -1.40
N SER A 78 13.41 3.65 -1.20
CA SER A 78 12.72 2.65 -2.02
C SER A 78 11.23 2.96 -2.18
N TRP A 79 10.58 2.25 -3.12
CA TRP A 79 9.13 2.29 -3.25
C TRP A 79 8.42 1.71 -2.02
N GLY A 80 9.03 0.71 -1.37
CA GLY A 80 8.58 0.18 -0.08
C GLY A 80 8.56 1.28 0.97
N ASP A 81 9.66 2.02 1.13
CA ASP A 81 9.77 3.14 2.08
C ASP A 81 8.73 4.21 1.79
N ALA A 82 8.53 4.54 0.52
CA ALA A 82 7.58 5.57 0.11
C ALA A 82 6.15 5.18 0.51
N LEU A 83 5.78 3.90 0.35
CA LEU A 83 4.48 3.39 0.76
C LEU A 83 4.35 3.29 2.28
N MET A 84 5.38 2.83 2.98
CA MET A 84 5.38 2.78 4.45
C MET A 84 5.26 4.18 5.05
N HIS A 85 6.00 5.16 4.52
CA HIS A 85 5.91 6.57 4.89
C HIS A 85 4.51 7.12 4.64
N CYS A 86 3.91 6.83 3.48
CA CYS A 86 2.59 7.36 3.15
C CYS A 86 1.43 6.74 3.95
N PHE A 87 1.64 5.55 4.51
CA PHE A 87 0.55 4.73 5.04
C PHE A 87 0.77 4.18 6.45
N GLY A 88 1.83 4.63 7.14
CA GLY A 88 2.04 4.39 8.56
C GLY A 88 2.47 2.97 8.93
N ALA A 89 2.98 2.20 7.98
CA ALA A 89 3.62 0.91 8.28
C ALA A 89 5.08 1.14 8.68
N THR A 90 5.32 2.01 9.64
CA THR A 90 6.64 2.16 10.27
C THR A 90 6.72 1.18 11.43
N ASP A 91 7.90 0.64 11.71
CA ASP A 91 8.11 -0.05 12.98
C ASP A 91 7.76 0.92 14.11
N ALA A 92 6.89 0.49 15.01
CA ALA A 92 6.69 1.21 16.25
C ALA A 92 8.02 1.15 17.02
N GLU A 93 8.58 2.32 17.35
CA GLU A 93 9.68 2.42 18.31
C GLU A 93 9.34 1.76 19.65
#